data_AF-A0A1B7LD77-F1
#
_entry.id   AF-A0A1B7LD77-F1
#
_cell.length_a   1.000
_cell.length_b   1.000
_cell.length_c   1.000
_cell.angle_alpha   90.00
_cell.angle_beta   90.00
_cell.angle_gamma   90.00
#
_symmetry.space_group_name_H-M   'P 1'
#
loop_
_entity.id
_entity.type
_entity.pdbx_description
1 polymer ?
#
loop_
_entity_poly.entity_id
_entity_poly.type
_entity_poly.pdbx_seq_one_letter_code
_entity_poly.pdbx_strand_id
1 'polypeptide(L)'
;MRRYGIIIHHAAALVIARRAIGCKERITKELKQKIQTVREKLNQKANSLPGEGKGMTRKVKRLFKQLDGKVPVYNGLTRFQQESFYSAWHDLKKLVLLSR
;
A
#
# COMPACT_ATOMS: atom_id res chain seq x y z
N MET A 1 16.35 13.70 -9.05
CA MET A 1 14.93 13.47 -9.42
C MET A 1 14.71 12.69 -10.73
N ARG A 2 15.67 12.61 -11.67
CA ARG A 2 15.45 11.96 -12.99
C ARG A 2 15.44 10.41 -13.02
N ARG A 3 16.15 9.72 -12.13
CA ARG A 3 16.27 8.24 -12.16
C ARG A 3 14.97 7.48 -11.87
N TYR A 4 14.09 8.01 -11.01
CA TYR A 4 12.85 7.32 -10.64
C TYR A 4 11.64 7.70 -11.49
N GLY A 5 11.67 8.85 -12.18
CA GLY A 5 10.54 9.33 -12.98
C GLY A 5 10.17 8.38 -14.12
N ILE A 6 11.17 7.96 -14.90
CA ILE A 6 10.99 7.03 -16.04
C ILE A 6 10.40 5.70 -15.56
N ILE A 7 10.92 5.17 -14.44
CA ILE A 7 10.44 3.92 -13.85
C ILE A 7 8.98 4.04 -13.38
N ILE A 8 8.61 5.17 -12.78
CA ILE A 8 7.24 5.44 -12.32
C ILE A 8 6.29 5.57 -13.51
N HIS A 9 6.67 6.28 -14.58
CA HIS A 9 5.85 6.44 -15.78
C HIS A 9 5.63 5.12 -16.51
N HIS A 10 6.67 4.30 -16.68
CA HIS A 10 6.53 2.97 -17.29
C HIS A 10 5.69 2.02 -16.42
N ALA A 11 5.88 2.03 -15.10
CA ALA A 11 5.04 1.25 -14.20
C ALA A 11 3.57 1.68 -14.28
N ALA A 12 3.29 2.99 -14.32
CA ALA A 12 1.94 3.51 -14.47
C ALA A 12 1.32 3.12 -15.82
N ALA A 13 2.06 3.28 -16.92
CA ALA A 13 1.61 2.89 -18.26
C ALA A 13 1.31 1.39 -18.34
N LEU A 14 2.17 0.54 -17.76
CA LEU A 14 1.96 -0.90 -17.69
C LEU A 14 0.70 -1.25 -16.88
N VAL A 15 0.46 -0.61 -15.74
CA VAL A 15 -0.75 -0.82 -14.94
C VAL A 15 -2.01 -0.43 -15.72
N ILE A 16 -1.99 0.71 -16.40
CA ILE A 16 -3.11 1.18 -17.24
C ILE A 16 -3.39 0.19 -18.38
N ALA A 17 -2.35 -0.25 -19.10
CA ALA A 17 -2.49 -1.22 -20.18
C ALA A 17 -3.05 -2.57 -19.68
N ARG A 18 -2.56 -3.07 -18.54
CA ARG A 18 -3.06 -4.31 -17.93
C ARG A 18 -4.53 -4.21 -17.55
N ARG A 19 -4.96 -3.07 -16.99
CA ARG A 19 -6.38 -2.83 -16.68
C ARG A 19 -7.22 -2.76 -17.96
N ALA A 20 -6.76 -2.07 -19.00
CA ALA A 20 -7.47 -1.98 -20.28
C ALA A 20 -7.71 -3.37 -20.90
N ILE A 21 -6.73 -4.29 -20.79
CA ILE A 21 -6.82 -5.67 -21.28
C ILE A 21 -7.62 -6.59 -20.31
N GLY A 22 -8.07 -6.07 -19.17
CA GLY A 22 -8.89 -6.81 -18.21
C GLY A 22 -8.12 -7.73 -17.27
N CYS A 23 -6.81 -7.55 -17.14
CA CYS A 23 -6.00 -8.29 -16.18
C CYS A 23 -6.37 -7.90 -14.74
N LYS A 24 -6.73 -8.89 -13.93
CA LYS A 24 -6.90 -8.71 -12.48
C LYS A 24 -5.57 -8.40 -11.82
N GLU A 25 -5.58 -7.47 -10.87
CA GLU A 25 -4.41 -7.15 -10.07
C GLU A 25 -4.29 -8.14 -8.92
N ARG A 26 -3.06 -8.51 -8.58
CA ARG A 26 -2.79 -9.49 -7.52
C ARG A 26 -1.81 -8.92 -6.52
N ILE A 27 -2.17 -9.02 -5.24
CA ILE A 27 -1.23 -8.81 -4.15
C ILE A 27 -0.39 -10.07 -4.03
N THR A 28 0.89 -9.96 -4.40
CA THR A 28 1.88 -11.04 -4.31
C THR A 28 2.28 -11.31 -2.87
N LYS A 29 2.82 -12.50 -2.60
CA LYS A 29 3.35 -12.86 -1.27
C LYS A 29 4.44 -11.89 -0.83
N GLU A 30 5.31 -11.49 -1.73
CA GLU A 30 6.38 -10.51 -1.50
C GLU A 30 5.82 -9.15 -1.03
N LEU A 31 4.74 -8.68 -1.65
CA LEU A 31 4.12 -7.42 -1.24
C LEU A 31 3.53 -7.52 0.17
N LYS A 32 2.91 -8.66 0.51
CA LYS A 32 2.43 -8.92 1.89
C LYS A 32 3.58 -8.89 2.90
N GLN A 33 4.69 -9.56 2.58
CA GLN A 33 5.88 -9.56 3.44
C GLN A 33 6.44 -8.15 3.62
N LYS A 34 6.56 -7.35 2.56
CA LYS A 34 7.02 -5.96 2.65
C LYS A 34 6.12 -5.11 3.55
N ILE A 35 4.80 -5.24 3.42
CA ILE A 35 3.84 -4.53 4.29
C ILE A 35 4.06 -4.92 5.76
N GLN A 36 4.25 -6.22 6.03
CA GLN A 36 4.52 -6.73 7.37
C GLN A 36 5.84 -6.20 7.94
N THR A 37 6.92 -6.22 7.17
CA THR A 37 8.22 -5.65 7.58
C THR A 37 8.12 -4.16 7.90
N VAL A 38 7.36 -3.39 7.10
CA VAL A 38 7.15 -1.95 7.39
C VAL A 38 6.37 -1.77 8.69
N ARG A 39 5.34 -2.59 8.94
CA ARG A 39 4.58 -2.57 10.20
C ARG A 39 5.48 -2.85 11.40
N GLU A 40 6.32 -3.87 11.33
CA GLU A 40 7.25 -4.25 12.41
C GLU A 40 8.26 -3.14 12.70
N LYS A 41 8.85 -2.55 11.65
CA LYS A 41 9.76 -1.39 11.79
C LYS A 41 9.08 -0.20 12.46
N LEU A 42 7.81 0.05 12.15
CA LEU A 42 7.03 1.13 12.78
C LEU A 42 6.69 0.83 14.24
N ASN A 43 6.35 -0.43 14.56
CA ASN A 43 6.10 -0.87 15.93
C ASN A 43 7.36 -0.78 16.80
N GLN A 44 8.52 -1.21 16.29
CA GLN A 44 9.80 -1.07 16.99
C GLN A 44 10.14 0.38 17.31
N LYS A 45 9.89 1.31 16.38
CA LYS A 45 10.05 2.75 16.63
C LYS A 45 9.05 3.30 17.65
N ALA A 46 7.85 2.75 17.73
CA ALA A 46 6.80 3.17 18.66
C ALA A 46 7.02 2.69 20.11
N ASN A 47 7.88 1.70 20.34
CA ASN A 47 8.28 1.25 21.69
C ASN A 47 9.25 2.23 22.38
N SER A 48 9.73 3.27 21.67
CA SER A 48 10.36 4.43 22.28
C SER A 48 9.30 5.47 22.67
N LEU A 49 9.45 6.13 23.82
CA LEU A 49 8.48 7.07 24.41
C LEU A 49 7.79 7.96 23.35
N PRO A 50 6.45 8.10 23.39
CA PRO A 50 5.70 8.79 22.36
C PRO A 50 5.94 10.29 22.45
N GLY A 51 6.94 10.78 21.73
CA GLY A 51 7.10 12.21 21.44
C GLY A 51 6.33 12.59 20.17
N GLU A 52 5.94 13.85 20.03
CA GLU A 52 5.46 14.35 18.74
C GLU A 52 6.49 14.05 17.64
N GLY A 53 6.08 13.31 16.61
CA GLY A 53 6.98 12.84 15.55
C GLY A 53 7.71 11.51 15.81
N LYS A 54 7.56 10.88 16.98
CA LYS A 54 8.08 9.53 17.30
C LYS A 54 6.95 8.53 17.53
N GLY A 55 6.82 7.58 16.61
CA GLY A 55 5.86 6.49 16.67
C GLY A 55 4.78 6.55 15.59
N MET A 56 3.93 5.52 15.57
CA MET A 56 2.91 5.35 14.55
C MET A 56 1.72 6.30 14.82
N THR A 57 1.53 7.31 13.97
CA THR A 57 0.38 8.24 14.10
C THR A 57 -0.95 7.48 14.05
N ARG A 58 -1.99 8.02 14.72
CA ARG A 58 -3.34 7.43 14.73
C ARG A 58 -3.89 7.16 13.32
N LYS A 59 -3.55 8.02 12.36
CA LYS A 59 -3.88 7.84 10.92
C LYS A 59 -3.19 6.61 10.32
N VAL A 60 -1.89 6.42 10.55
CA VAL A 60 -1.14 5.26 10.05
C VAL A 60 -1.64 3.96 10.69
N LYS A 61 -1.92 3.95 12.01
CA LYS A 61 -2.56 2.79 12.68
C LYS A 61 -3.89 2.40 12.03
N ARG A 62 -4.73 3.38 11.71
CA ARG A 62 -6.02 3.15 11.03
C ARG A 62 -5.84 2.56 9.63
N LEU A 63 -4.86 3.03 8.85
CA LEU A 63 -4.58 2.50 7.51
C LEU A 63 -4.13 1.05 7.55
N PHE A 64 -3.26 0.68 8.49
CA PHE A 64 -2.86 -0.73 8.65
C PHE A 64 -4.04 -1.62 9.04
N LYS A 65 -4.94 -1.15 9.92
CA LYS A 65 -6.17 -1.89 10.25
C LYS A 65 -7.08 -2.10 9.03
N GLN A 66 -7.17 -1.10 8.14
CA GLN A 66 -7.91 -1.22 6.88
C GLN A 66 -7.24 -2.20 5.91
N LEU A 67 -5.92 -2.16 5.79
CA LEU A 67 -5.15 -3.08 4.96
C LEU A 67 -5.23 -4.52 5.47
N ASP A 68 -5.22 -4.75 6.78
CA ASP A 68 -5.38 -6.08 7.39
C ASP A 68 -6.70 -6.74 6.94
N GLY A 69 -7.77 -5.97 6.79
CA GLY A 69 -9.05 -6.47 6.27
C GLY A 69 -9.06 -6.68 4.75
N LYS A 70 -8.41 -5.80 3.97
CA LYS A 70 -8.48 -5.81 2.50
C LYS A 70 -7.47 -6.74 1.83
N VAL A 71 -6.24 -6.82 2.35
CA VAL A 71 -5.12 -7.56 1.75
C VAL A 71 -5.37 -9.07 1.62
N PRO A 72 -5.99 -9.76 2.60
CA PRO A 72 -6.28 -11.19 2.49
C PRO A 72 -7.28 -11.51 1.38
N VAL A 73 -8.33 -10.70 1.26
CA VAL A 73 -9.46 -10.93 0.34
C VAL A 73 -9.25 -10.34 -1.06
N TYR A 74 -8.29 -9.41 -1.23
CA TYR A 74 -8.09 -8.64 -2.46
C TYR A 74 -8.00 -9.49 -3.73
N ASN A 75 -7.30 -10.63 -3.66
CA ASN A 75 -7.07 -11.49 -4.81
C ASN A 75 -8.34 -12.22 -5.30
N GLY A 76 -9.36 -12.34 -4.43
CA GLY A 76 -10.65 -12.94 -4.76
C GLY A 76 -11.69 -11.92 -5.25
N LEU A 77 -11.39 -10.62 -5.17
CA LEU A 77 -12.32 -9.57 -5.57
C LEU A 77 -12.59 -9.55 -7.08
N THR A 78 -13.75 -9.04 -7.47
CA THR A 78 -14.05 -8.76 -8.87
C THR A 78 -13.20 -7.57 -9.36
N ARG A 79 -13.04 -7.46 -10.69
CA ARG A 79 -12.26 -6.36 -11.28
C ARG A 79 -12.77 -4.97 -10.84
N PHE A 80 -14.08 -4.75 -10.88
CA PHE A 80 -14.70 -3.51 -10.42
C PHE A 80 -14.39 -3.19 -8.94
N GLN A 81 -14.35 -4.22 -8.08
CA GLN A 81 -14.00 -4.04 -6.67
C GLN A 81 -12.52 -3.73 -6.48
N GLN A 82 -11.63 -4.33 -7.28
CA GLN A 82 -10.18 -4.05 -7.27
C GLN A 82 -9.87 -2.62 -7.75
N GLU A 83 -10.56 -2.16 -8.79
CA GLU A 83 -10.37 -0.83 -9.39
C GLU A 83 -11.09 0.30 -8.61
N SER A 84 -11.86 -0.03 -7.58
CA SER A 84 -12.57 0.94 -6.74
C SER A 84 -11.63 2.00 -6.16
N PHE A 85 -12.13 3.23 -6.03
CA PHE A 85 -11.40 4.35 -5.43
C PHE A 85 -10.88 4.03 -4.02
N TYR A 86 -11.61 3.23 -3.25
CA TYR A 86 -11.20 2.81 -1.89
C TYR A 86 -10.56 1.41 -1.85
N SER A 87 -9.92 0.99 -2.93
CA SER A 87 -9.19 -0.29 -3.02
C SER A 87 -8.00 -0.35 -2.06
N ALA A 88 -7.43 -1.55 -1.90
CA ALA A 88 -6.20 -1.74 -1.12
C ALA A 88 -5.04 -0.88 -1.63
N TRP A 89 -4.98 -0.60 -2.94
CA TRP A 89 -3.96 0.27 -3.53
C TRP A 89 -4.07 1.73 -3.08
N HIS A 90 -5.29 2.23 -2.86
CA HIS A 90 -5.50 3.57 -2.32
C HIS A 90 -4.94 3.71 -0.91
N ASP A 91 -5.18 2.71 -0.06
CA ASP A 91 -4.67 2.70 1.31
C ASP A 91 -3.14 2.58 1.33
N LEU A 92 -2.55 1.75 0.44
CA LEU A 92 -1.10 1.66 0.24
C LEU A 92 -0.51 3.00 -0.22
N LYS A 93 -1.15 3.68 -1.18
CA LYS A 93 -0.72 5.01 -1.65
C LYS A 93 -0.73 6.03 -0.51
N LYS A 94 -1.79 6.06 0.30
CA LYS A 94 -1.86 6.93 1.48
C LYS A 94 -0.75 6.65 2.49
N LEU A 95 -0.44 5.37 2.70
CA LEU A 95 0.63 4.96 3.62
C LEU A 95 2.00 5.48 3.14
N VAL A 96 2.29 5.38 1.84
CA VAL A 96 3.50 5.95 1.24
C VAL A 96 3.56 7.47 1.41
N LEU A 97 2.46 8.18 1.17
CA LEU A 97 2.41 9.64 1.31
C LEU A 97 2.62 10.12 2.76
N LEU A 98 2.17 9.35 3.74
CA LEU A 98 2.37 9.65 5.16
C LEU A 98 3.77 9.26 5.68
N SER A 99 4.57 8.59 4.85
CA SER A 99 5.94 8.17 5.21
C SER A 99 7.04 9.12 4.73
N ARG A 100 6.66 10.19 4.01
CA ARG A 100 7.53 11.33 3.67
C ARG A 100 7.53 12.35 4.79
#